data_AF-A0A9D6DQ88-F1
#
_entry.id   AF-A0A9D6DQ88-F1
#
_cell.length_a   1.000
_cell.length_b   1.000
_cell.length_c   1.000
_cell.angle_alpha   90.00
_cell.angle_beta   90.00
_cell.angle_gamma   90.00
#
_symmetry.space_group_name_H-M   'P 1'
#
loop_
_entity.id
_entity.type
_entity.pdbx_description
1 polymer ?
#
loop_
_entity_poly.entity_id
_entity_poly.type
_entity_poly.pdbx_seq_one_letter_code
_entity_poly.pdbx_strand_id
1 'polypeptide(L)'
;MVNKKIILAIIILSIAGAAAGGYFYWNKKNTETNALDKINEAANKIKDSATQGVLPSLQTNPLENKPDINPVDKINPYQNIKTNPFE
;
A
#
# COMPACT_ATOMS: atom_id res chain seq x y z
N MET A 1 39.99 -24.55 54.17
CA MET A 1 38.91 -23.65 54.64
C MET A 1 38.61 -22.67 53.52
N VAL A 2 37.41 -22.70 52.93
CA VAL A 2 37.05 -21.74 51.88
C VAL A 2 36.76 -20.39 52.54
N ASN A 3 37.35 -19.33 52.01
CA ASN A 3 37.21 -17.99 52.58
C ASN A 3 35.80 -17.46 52.29
N LYS A 4 35.04 -17.11 53.35
CA LYS A 4 33.65 -16.62 53.24
C LYS A 4 33.53 -15.42 52.29
N LYS A 5 34.57 -14.58 52.20
CA LYS A 5 34.62 -13.44 51.27
C LYS A 5 34.65 -13.86 49.79
N ILE A 6 35.36 -14.95 49.49
CA ILE A 6 35.45 -15.49 48.12
C ILE A 6 34.10 -16.10 47.72
N ILE A 7 33.44 -16.82 48.63
CA ILE A 7 32.10 -17.38 48.38
C ILE A 7 31.10 -16.25 48.10
N LEU A 8 31.13 -15.17 48.89
CA LEU A 8 30.23 -14.03 48.69
C LEU A 8 30.44 -13.35 47.33
N ALA A 9 31.70 -13.18 46.90
CA ALA A 9 32.03 -12.60 45.60
C ALA A 9 31.50 -13.45 44.43
N ILE A 10 31.62 -14.78 44.52
CA ILE A 10 31.13 -15.71 43.48
C ILE A 10 29.60 -15.64 43.36
N ILE A 11 28.89 -15.54 44.49
CA ILE A 11 27.42 -15.43 44.50
C ILE A 11 26.98 -14.13 43.82
N ILE A 12 27.59 -13.00 44.19
CA ILE A 12 27.27 -11.70 43.59
C ILE A 12 27.54 -11.71 42.08
N LEU A 13 28.68 -12.26 41.67
CA LEU A 13 29.06 -12.35 40.25
C LEU A 13 28.09 -13.25 39.48
N SER A 14 27.66 -14.37 40.07
CA SER A 14 26.68 -15.27 39.44
C SER A 14 25.32 -14.62 39.26
N ILE A 15 24.85 -13.87 40.27
CA ILE A 15 23.57 -13.14 40.19
C ILE A 15 23.64 -12.04 39.14
N ALA A 16 24.73 -11.27 39.11
CA ALA A 16 24.93 -10.23 38.10
C ALA A 16 25.00 -10.80 36.68
N GLY A 17 25.70 -11.92 36.49
CA GLY A 17 25.77 -12.62 35.21
C GLY A 17 24.41 -13.16 34.75
N ALA A 18 23.64 -13.76 35.66
CA ALA A 18 22.29 -14.25 35.36
C ALA A 18 21.32 -13.10 35.02
N ALA A 19 21.39 -11.98 35.73
CA ALA A 19 20.58 -10.80 35.47
C ALA A 19 20.91 -10.17 34.10
N ALA A 20 22.20 -10.00 33.79
CA ALA A 20 22.64 -9.46 32.50
C ALA A 20 22.29 -10.39 31.34
N GLY A 21 22.51 -11.70 31.49
CA GLY A 21 22.16 -12.71 30.48
C GLY A 21 20.66 -12.81 30.25
N GLY A 22 19.86 -12.81 31.32
CA GLY A 22 18.40 -12.81 31.25
C GLY A 22 17.85 -11.56 30.58
N TYR A 23 18.37 -10.38 30.93
CA TYR A 23 18.01 -9.11 30.29
C TYR A 23 18.34 -9.11 28.80
N PHE A 24 19.56 -9.52 28.42
CA PHE A 24 19.97 -9.58 27.02
C PHE A 24 19.12 -10.56 26.19
N TYR A 25 18.82 -11.74 26.74
CA TYR A 25 17.98 -12.74 26.09
C TYR A 25 16.55 -12.25 25.86
N TRP A 26 15.96 -11.59 26.86
CA TRP A 26 14.62 -11.01 26.73
C TRP A 26 14.61 -9.88 25.69
N ASN A 27 15.59 -8.98 25.74
CA ASN A 27 15.66 -7.86 24.80
C ASN A 27 15.85 -8.34 23.35
N LYS A 28 16.65 -9.39 23.13
CA LYS A 28 16.81 -9.99 21.79
C LYS A 28 15.51 -10.56 21.24
N LYS A 29 14.73 -11.28 22.07
CA LYS A 29 13.43 -11.83 21.64
C LYS A 29 12.46 -10.73 21.24
N ASN A 30 12.37 -9.65 22.03
CA ASN A 30 11.47 -8.54 21.73
C ASN A 30 11.87 -7.81 20.43
N THR A 31 13.16 -7.73 20.10
CA THR A 31 13.62 -7.12 18.84
C THR A 31 13.24 -7.97 17.62
N GLU A 32 13.33 -9.30 17.70
CA GLU A 32 12.93 -10.19 16.59
C GLU A 32 11.43 -10.14 16.32
N THR A 33 10.57 -10.12 17.34
CA THR A 33 9.11 -9.97 17.15
C THR A 33 8.76 -8.61 16.56
N ASN A 34 9.36 -7.52 17.06
CA ASN A 34 9.10 -6.17 16.53
C ASN A 34 9.56 -6.01 15.07
N ALA A 35 10.62 -6.69 14.65
CA ALA A 35 11.09 -6.64 13.26
C ALA A 35 10.12 -7.36 12.31
N LEU A 36 9.64 -8.55 12.68
CA LEU A 36 8.68 -9.31 11.89
C LEU A 36 7.32 -8.60 11.80
N ASP A 37 6.84 -8.01 12.90
CA ASP A 37 5.58 -7.27 12.89
C ASP A 37 5.65 -6.04 11.99
N LYS A 38 6.77 -5.30 12.02
CA LYS A 38 7.00 -4.16 11.11
C LYS A 38 7.07 -4.57 9.65
N ILE A 39 7.67 -5.72 9.34
CA ILE A 39 7.74 -6.24 7.97
C ILE A 39 6.34 -6.63 7.47
N ASN A 40 5.54 -7.30 8.30
CA ASN A 40 4.16 -7.65 7.96
C ASN A 40 3.27 -6.41 7.76
N GLU A 41 3.42 -5.38 8.61
CA GLU A 41 2.68 -4.13 8.46
C GLU A 41 3.05 -3.40 7.16
N ALA A 42 4.35 -3.36 6.81
CA ALA A 42 4.83 -2.76 5.57
C ALA A 42 4.31 -3.53 4.32
N ALA A 43 4.32 -4.87 4.37
CA ALA A 43 3.82 -5.70 3.28
C ALA A 43 2.31 -5.49 3.05
N ASN A 44 1.52 -5.36 4.12
CA ASN A 44 0.08 -5.09 4.03
C ASN A 44 -0.19 -3.71 3.44
N LYS A 45 0.54 -2.66 3.84
CA LYS A 45 0.39 -1.31 3.26
C LYS A 45 0.70 -1.26 1.76
N ILE A 46 1.71 -2.02 1.30
CA ILE A 46 2.05 -2.11 -0.13
C ILE A 46 0.94 -2.84 -0.89
N LYS A 47 0.42 -3.94 -0.33
CA LYS A 47 -0.68 -4.70 -0.93
C LYS A 47 -1.94 -3.84 -1.06
N ASP A 48 -2.31 -3.12 -0.01
CA ASP A 48 -3.47 -2.24 -0.01
C ASP A 48 -3.31 -1.11 -1.06
N SER A 49 -2.13 -0.52 -1.13
CA SER A 49 -1.80 0.53 -2.12
C SER A 49 -1.86 0.02 -3.56
N ALA A 50 -1.46 -1.24 -3.81
CA ALA A 50 -1.54 -1.85 -5.13
C ALA A 50 -2.98 -2.23 -5.51
N THR A 51 -3.82 -2.60 -4.54
CA THR A 51 -5.25 -2.89 -4.77
C THR A 51 -6.10 -1.64 -4.94
N GLN A 52 -5.61 -0.49 -4.47
CA GLN A 52 -6.32 0.80 -4.57
C GLN A 52 -6.30 1.44 -5.96
N GLY A 53 -5.83 0.72 -7.00
CA GLY A 53 -6.07 1.00 -8.42
C GLY A 53 -6.42 2.46 -8.73
N VAL A 54 -5.40 3.33 -8.80
CA VAL A 54 -5.55 4.79 -8.97
C VAL A 54 -5.97 5.20 -10.38
N LEU A 55 -6.91 4.48 -10.99
CA LEU A 55 -7.51 4.93 -12.23
C LEU A 55 -8.43 6.11 -11.90
N PRO A 56 -8.12 7.33 -12.38
CA PRO A 56 -9.01 8.47 -12.18
C PRO A 56 -10.38 8.13 -12.78
N SER A 57 -11.45 8.47 -12.06
CA SER A 57 -12.80 8.29 -12.59
C SER A 57 -12.94 9.08 -13.89
N LEU A 58 -13.06 8.38 -15.02
CA LEU A 58 -13.37 8.99 -16.31
C LEU A 58 -14.83 9.46 -16.28
N GLN A 59 -15.07 10.63 -15.70
CA GLN A 59 -16.40 11.26 -15.60
C GLN A 59 -16.89 11.82 -16.94
N THR A 60 -16.04 11.85 -17.96
CA THR A 60 -16.36 12.42 -19.27
C THR A 60 -16.33 11.33 -20.33
N ASN A 61 -17.42 11.20 -21.09
CA ASN A 61 -17.48 10.33 -22.25
C ASN A 61 -16.82 11.05 -23.44
N PRO A 62 -15.64 10.64 -23.91
CA PRO A 62 -14.95 11.30 -25.02
C PRO A 62 -15.73 11.21 -26.34
N LEU A 63 -16.74 10.34 -26.43
CA LEU A 63 -17.63 10.22 -27.59
C LEU A 63 -18.82 11.18 -27.56
N GLU A 64 -19.06 11.87 -26.45
CA GLU A 64 -20.19 12.80 -26.28
C GLU A 64 -20.00 14.08 -27.11
N ASN A 65 -18.75 14.49 -27.34
CA ASN A 65 -18.37 15.62 -28.18
C ASN A 65 -17.66 15.19 -29.47
N LYS A 66 -17.98 14.01 -30.03
CA LYS A 66 -17.40 13.60 -31.30
C LYS A 66 -17.83 14.57 -32.41
N PRO A 67 -16.91 15.08 -33.25
CA PRO A 67 -17.30 15.88 -34.40
C PRO A 67 -18.09 15.02 -35.39
N ASP A 68 -19.09 15.64 -36.03
CA ASP A 68 -19.79 15.01 -37.14
C ASP A 68 -18.83 14.91 -38.33
N ILE A 69 -18.29 13.71 -38.53
CA ILE A 69 -17.27 13.36 -39.51
C ILE A 69 -17.77 13.50 -40.95
N ASN A 70 -19.08 13.68 -41.17
CA ASN A 70 -19.62 13.82 -42.51
C ASN A 70 -20.90 14.67 -42.54
N PRO A 71 -20.79 16.01 -42.51
CA PRO A 71 -21.96 16.91 -42.44
C PRO A 71 -22.71 17.01 -43.78
N VAL A 72 -22.74 15.98 -44.63
CA VAL A 72 -23.39 15.99 -45.96
C VAL A 72 -24.84 16.46 -45.86
N ASP A 73 -25.51 16.09 -44.78
CA ASP A 73 -26.89 16.47 -44.48
C ASP A 73 -27.04 17.97 -44.14
N LYS A 74 -25.97 18.67 -43.78
CA LYS A 74 -25.94 20.13 -43.53
C LYS A 74 -25.46 20.95 -44.73
N ILE A 75 -24.79 20.32 -45.71
CA ILE A 75 -24.23 21.02 -46.87
C ILE A 75 -25.05 20.83 -48.14
N ASN A 76 -26.09 20.00 -48.15
CA ASN A 76 -26.92 19.80 -49.34
C ASN A 76 -27.91 20.97 -49.52
N PRO A 77 -27.68 21.91 -50.46
CA PRO A 77 -28.56 23.07 -50.66
C PRO A 77 -29.92 22.68 -51.28
N TYR A 78 -30.11 21.41 -51.63
CA TYR A 78 -31.28 20.88 -52.32
C TYR A 78 -32.21 20.07 -51.41
N GLN A 79 -32.11 20.16 -50.07
CA GLN A 79 -33.02 19.41 -49.19
C GLN A 79 -34.48 19.86 -49.26
N ASN A 80 -34.76 21.05 -49.81
CA ASN A 80 -36.10 21.62 -49.92
C ASN A 80 -36.72 21.53 -51.32
N ILE A 81 -36.11 20.84 -52.28
CA ILE A 81 -36.80 20.58 -53.55
C ILE A 81 -37.80 19.44 -53.37
N LYS A 82 -39.09 19.78 -53.46
CA LYS A 82 -40.20 18.81 -53.55
C LYS A 82 -39.90 17.87 -54.71
N THR A 83 -39.54 16.63 -54.39
CA THR A 83 -39.10 15.63 -55.36
C THR A 83 -40.21 15.21 -56.32
N ASN A 84 -41.47 15.50 -55.96
CA ASN A 84 -42.64 15.18 -56.75
C ASN A 84 -43.61 16.38 -56.85
N PRO A 85 -43.74 17.02 -58.02
CA PRO A 85 -44.69 18.11 -58.23
C PRO A 85 -46.15 17.64 -58.40
N PHE A 86 -46.43 16.34 -58.40
CA PHE A 86 -47.77 15.76 -58.64
C PHE A 86 -48.38 15.04 -57.41
N GLU A 87 -47.75 15.12 -56.25
CA GLU A 87 -48.37 14.80 -54.94
C GLU A 87 -49.06 16.01 -54.31
#